data_AF-A0A529R3E2-F1
#
_entry.id   AF-A0A529R3E2-F1
#
_cell.length_a   1.000
_cell.length_b   1.000
_cell.length_c   1.000
_cell.angle_alpha   90.00
_cell.angle_beta   90.00
_cell.angle_gamma   90.00
#
_symmetry.space_group_name_H-M   'P 1'
#
loop_
_entity.id
_entity.type
_entity.pdbx_description
1 polymer ?
#
loop_
_entity_poly.entity_id
_entity_poly.type
_entity_poly.pdbx_seq_one_letter_code
_entity_poly.pdbx_strand_id
1 'polypeptide(L)' 'VGYGSASTFSTAFSRHVGQPPGRYAKATAH' A
#
# COMPACT_ATOMS: atom_id res chain seq x y z
N VAL A 1 -12.81 -9.88 4.23
CA VAL A 1 -11.75 -8.93 3.79
C VAL A 1 -12.39 -7.56 3.78
N GLY A 2 -11.99 -6.69 4.72
CA GLY A 2 -12.74 -5.46 5.01
C GLY A 2 -11.81 -4.47 5.67
N TYR A 3 -10.98 -3.79 4.89
CA TYR A 3 -10.19 -2.68 5.38
C TYR A 3 -11.07 -1.44 5.25
N GLY A 4 -11.77 -1.10 6.34
CA GLY A 4 -12.73 0.01 6.40
C GLY A 4 -12.13 1.40 6.17
N SER A 5 -10.85 1.51 5.79
CA SER A 5 -10.21 2.76 5.44
C SER A 5 -8.94 2.57 4.59
N ALA A 6 -8.69 3.52 3.69
CA ALA A 6 -7.50 3.57 2.84
C ALA A 6 -6.19 3.66 3.67
N SER A 7 -6.25 4.25 4.86
CA SER A 7 -5.11 4.34 5.78
C SER A 7 -4.72 2.95 6.31
N THR A 8 -5.69 2.12 6.68
CA THR A 8 -5.44 0.74 7.16
C THR A 8 -4.84 -0.11 6.04
N PHE A 9 -5.37 0.03 4.82
CA PHE A 9 -4.80 -0.62 3.65
C PHE A 9 -3.36 -0.16 3.40
N SER A 10 -3.08 1.15 3.47
CA SER A 10 -1.73 1.69 3.27
C SER A 10 -0.73 1.18 4.30
N THR A 11 -1.12 1.10 5.58
CA THR A 11 -0.26 0.56 6.64
C THR A 11 -0.04 -0.95 6.47
N ALA A 12 -1.09 -1.71 6.16
CA ALA A 12 -1.00 -3.15 5.93
C ALA A 12 -0.16 -3.48 4.70
N PHE A 13 -0.37 -2.78 3.58
CA PHE A 13 0.41 -2.89 2.36
C PHE A 13 1.88 -2.57 2.61
N SER A 14 2.17 -1.48 3.32
CA SER A 14 3.56 -1.10 3.65
C SER A 14 4.26 -2.15 4.51
N ARG A 15 3.55 -2.79 5.45
CA ARG A 15 4.08 -3.92 6.24
C ARG A 15 4.26 -5.18 5.41
N HIS A 16 3.37 -5.44 4.46
CA HIS A 16 3.38 -6.66 3.65
C HIS A 16 4.42 -6.63 2.53
N VAL A 17 4.55 -5.49 1.84
CA VAL A 17 5.45 -5.28 0.70
C VAL A 17 6.78 -4.67 1.15
N GLY A 18 6.86 -4.11 2.36
CA GLY A 18 8.05 -3.43 2.89
C GLY A 18 8.28 -2.03 2.31
N GLN A 19 7.38 -1.55 1.44
CA GLN A 19 7.51 -0.26 0.77
C GLN A 19 6.16 0.49 0.75
N PRO A 20 6.11 1.79 1.06
CA PRO A 20 4.91 2.60 0.95
C PRO A 20 4.27 2.55 -0.45
N PRO A 21 2.92 2.58 -0.51
CA PRO A 21 2.16 2.42 -1.74
C PRO A 21 2.48 3.50 -2.78
N GLY A 22 2.87 4.71 -2.39
CA GLY A 22 3.26 5.76 -3.33
C GLY A 22 4.51 5.44 -4.16
N ARG A 23 5.49 4.73 -3.59
CA ARG A 23 6.71 4.32 -4.32
C ARG A 23 6.43 3.08 -5.19
N TYR A 24 5.55 2.19 -4.73
CA TYR A 24 5.07 1.05 -5.50
C TYR A 24 4.22 1.48 -6.71
N ALA A 25 3.31 2.44 -6.53
CA ALA A 25 2.52 3.02 -7.62
C ALA A 25 3.41 3.64 -8.69
N LYS A 26 4.48 4.34 -8.30
CA LYS A 26 5.45 4.89 -9.27
C LYS A 26 6.27 3.83 -10.01
N ALA A 27 6.60 2.72 -9.33
CA ALA A 27 7.36 1.62 -9.93
C ALA A 27 6.51 0.74 -10.85
N THR A 28 5.19 0.66 -10.61
CA THR A 28 4.24 -0.11 -11.42
C THR A 28 3.58 0.67 -12.54
N ALA A 29 3.62 2.01 -12.49
CA ALA A 29 3.12 2.89 -13.55
C ALA A 29 4.10 3.04 -14.74
N HIS A 30 5.11 2.17 -14.84
CA HIS A 30 6.19 2.25 -15.81
C HIS A 30 6.15 1.11 -16.83
#